data_AF-A0A344TYU1-F1
#
_entry.id   AF-A0A344TYU1-F1
#
_cell.length_a   1.000
_cell.length_b   1.000
_cell.length_c   1.000
_cell.angle_alpha   90.00
_cell.angle_beta   90.00
_cell.angle_gamma   90.00
#
_symmetry.space_group_name_H-M   'P 1'
#
loop_
_entity.id
_entity.type
_entity.pdbx_description
1 polymer ?
#
loop_
_entity_poly.entity_id
_entity_poly.type
_entity_poly.pdbx_seq_one_letter_code
_entity_poly.pdbx_strand_id
1 'polypeptide(L)'
;MDAVFRPALAATWERVAVLAEQRGADPREVLDAERLGHLSGVEPALIPAVLAGAAPAVPLCVRVHRRFRWLRATRRDRQGREWPLAAIADDFDAPGASLGPLNAGTGLPRLRHAAGVQRFFGVYAGFLLADSRSAVERAVAAVATSTCPGATVPAAPGAAAGAVSGSGAADDLDLLSHLTGMPPHAVAQTLEGRPPRLPLPEQVHQRFTHLRRTRLRPDGQPHSLDAIARSFDASGQSLTRLARGEGLPSLAAAAGIQRFYGVDSGFLLADDTEALAAALADIEHGLLASGGDAANPMLGALRAHDVRGIAARAGRLSAAGRQSLRDHLDDLLAREGRLGIPGARGEGPARTVRGREDAAEGGVP
;
A
#
# COMPACT_ATOMS: atom_id res chain seq x y z
N MET A 1 3.81 19.00 12.73
CA MET A 1 4.17 18.08 11.64
C MET A 1 3.04 17.09 11.53
N ASP A 2 2.06 17.43 10.70
CA ASP A 2 0.87 16.63 10.54
C ASP A 2 1.26 15.34 9.84
N ALA A 3 1.14 14.24 10.58
CA ALA A 3 1.14 12.91 10.00
C ALA A 3 0.10 12.93 8.89
N VAL A 4 0.52 12.65 7.66
CA VAL A 4 -0.39 12.40 6.53
C VAL A 4 -1.50 11.49 7.06
N PHE A 5 -2.68 12.08 7.26
CA PHE A 5 -3.81 11.43 7.90
C PHE A 5 -4.31 10.42 6.87
N ARG A 6 -3.68 9.23 6.81
CA ARG A 6 -4.13 8.15 5.94
C ARG A 6 -5.50 7.70 6.48
N PRO A 7 -6.63 7.89 5.77
CA PRO A 7 -7.97 7.60 6.29
C PRO A 7 -8.30 6.10 6.37
N ALA A 8 -7.30 5.22 6.40
CA ALA A 8 -7.46 3.82 6.02
C ALA A 8 -8.18 2.94 7.05
N LEU A 9 -8.04 3.20 8.35
CA LEU A 9 -8.47 2.25 9.39
C LEU A 9 -10.00 2.21 9.59
N ALA A 10 -10.66 3.37 9.68
CA ALA A 10 -12.11 3.44 9.83
C ALA A 10 -12.84 2.88 8.59
N ALA A 11 -12.38 3.24 7.39
CA ALA A 11 -12.93 2.70 6.14
C ALA A 11 -12.69 1.19 6.00
N THR A 12 -11.58 0.65 6.51
CA THR A 12 -11.34 -0.80 6.52
C THR A 12 -12.24 -1.51 7.52
N TRP A 13 -12.46 -0.92 8.69
CA TRP A 13 -13.40 -1.43 9.69
C TRP A 13 -14.83 -1.53 9.15
N GLU A 14 -15.35 -0.46 8.54
CA GLU A 14 -16.69 -0.45 7.94
C GLU A 14 -16.82 -1.52 6.85
N ARG A 15 -15.81 -1.67 6.00
CA ARG A 15 -15.80 -2.73 4.97
C ARG A 15 -15.85 -4.13 5.58
N VAL A 16 -15.10 -4.39 6.65
CA VAL A 16 -15.14 -5.70 7.32
C VAL A 16 -16.50 -5.95 7.98
N ALA A 17 -17.12 -4.92 8.58
CA ALA A 17 -18.46 -5.04 9.14
C ALA A 17 -19.50 -5.39 8.07
N VAL A 18 -19.49 -4.68 6.94
CA VAL A 18 -20.38 -4.97 5.81
C VAL A 18 -20.15 -6.39 5.25
N LEU A 19 -18.90 -6.81 5.09
CA LEU A 19 -18.57 -8.16 4.61
C LEU A 19 -19.00 -9.26 5.59
N ALA A 20 -18.93 -9.00 6.89
CA ALA A 20 -19.42 -9.92 7.92
C ALA A 20 -20.95 -10.06 7.85
N GLU A 21 -21.68 -8.95 7.76
CA GLU A 21 -23.14 -8.94 7.63
C GLU A 21 -23.60 -9.67 6.36
N GLN A 22 -22.95 -9.40 5.22
CA GLN A 22 -23.24 -10.08 3.95
C GLN A 22 -23.07 -11.60 4.02
N ARG A 23 -22.24 -12.09 4.95
CA ARG A 23 -22.00 -13.53 5.18
C ARG A 23 -22.76 -14.10 6.38
N GLY A 24 -23.66 -13.33 6.98
CA GLY A 24 -24.44 -13.75 8.14
C GLY A 24 -23.62 -13.93 9.42
N ALA A 25 -22.42 -13.33 9.48
CA ALA A 25 -21.61 -13.25 10.69
C ALA A 25 -21.88 -11.93 11.42
N ASP A 26 -21.89 -11.94 12.75
CA ASP A 26 -21.99 -10.69 13.53
C ASP A 26 -20.67 -9.90 13.41
N PRO A 27 -20.68 -8.66 12.89
CA PRO A 27 -19.51 -7.79 12.86
C PRO A 27 -18.81 -7.66 14.21
N ARG A 28 -19.56 -7.71 15.31
CA ARG A 28 -19.00 -7.58 16.67
C ARG A 28 -18.16 -8.78 17.07
N GLU A 29 -18.51 -9.98 16.62
CA GLU A 29 -17.70 -11.19 16.84
C GLU A 29 -16.48 -11.23 15.92
N VAL A 30 -16.60 -10.68 14.71
CA VAL A 30 -15.53 -10.61 13.72
C VAL A 30 -14.48 -9.56 14.10
N LEU A 31 -14.94 -8.39 14.57
CA LEU A 31 -14.12 -7.23 14.95
C LEU A 31 -13.93 -7.10 16.46
N ASP A 32 -14.08 -8.21 17.18
CA ASP A 32 -13.89 -8.27 18.63
C ASP A 32 -12.46 -7.82 19.03
N ALA A 33 -12.38 -7.06 20.13
CA ALA A 33 -11.11 -6.50 20.61
C ALA A 33 -10.13 -7.57 21.10
N GLU A 34 -10.60 -8.67 21.69
CA GLU A 34 -9.72 -9.80 22.07
C GLU A 34 -9.14 -10.46 20.82
N ARG A 35 -9.97 -10.68 19.80
CA ARG A 35 -9.51 -11.25 18.52
C ARG A 35 -8.49 -10.35 17.83
N LEU A 36 -8.77 -9.05 17.73
CA LEU A 36 -7.85 -8.10 17.13
C LEU A 36 -6.57 -7.95 17.97
N GLY A 37 -6.67 -8.05 19.30
CA GLY A 37 -5.51 -8.04 20.19
C GLY A 37 -4.63 -9.28 19.99
N HIS A 38 -5.24 -10.44 19.81
CA HIS A 38 -4.56 -11.69 19.48
C HIS A 38 -3.79 -11.63 18.15
N LEU A 39 -4.36 -10.97 17.13
CA LEU A 39 -3.76 -10.85 15.80
C LEU A 39 -2.73 -9.72 15.69
N SER A 40 -2.91 -8.62 16.42
CA SER A 40 -2.05 -7.44 16.35
C SER A 40 -0.98 -7.39 17.44
N GLY A 41 -1.14 -8.15 18.52
CA GLY A 41 -0.35 -8.04 19.75
C GLY A 41 -0.57 -6.72 20.51
N VAL A 42 -1.61 -5.95 20.16
CA VAL A 42 -2.03 -4.78 20.91
C VAL A 42 -2.98 -5.23 22.03
N GLU A 43 -2.84 -4.65 23.21
CA GLU A 43 -3.72 -4.96 24.34
C GLU A 43 -5.18 -4.66 23.97
N PRO A 44 -6.13 -5.58 24.20
CA PRO A 44 -7.53 -5.42 23.78
C PRO A 44 -8.15 -4.09 24.24
N ALA A 45 -7.86 -3.67 25.47
CA ALA A 45 -8.33 -2.41 26.04
C ALA A 45 -7.84 -1.15 25.30
N LEU A 46 -6.71 -1.24 24.58
CA LEU A 46 -6.15 -0.12 23.81
C LEU A 46 -6.69 -0.04 22.38
N ILE A 47 -7.32 -1.09 21.87
CA ILE A 47 -7.77 -1.16 20.48
C ILE A 47 -8.79 -0.06 20.15
N PRO A 48 -9.81 0.23 20.97
CA PRO A 48 -10.72 1.35 20.71
C PRO A 48 -10.00 2.70 20.57
N ALA A 49 -9.00 2.95 21.42
CA ALA A 49 -8.20 4.17 21.34
C ALA A 49 -7.31 4.23 20.09
N VAL A 50 -6.76 3.09 19.66
CA VAL A 50 -6.00 2.99 18.41
C VAL A 50 -6.89 3.27 17.19
N LEU A 51 -8.09 2.69 17.18
CA LEU A 51 -9.09 2.89 16.13
C LEU A 51 -9.55 4.35 16.05
N ALA A 52 -9.73 4.99 17.20
CA ALA A 52 -10.06 6.42 17.29
C ALA A 52 -8.88 7.35 16.94
N GLY A 53 -7.69 6.82 16.66
CA GLY A 53 -6.48 7.62 16.43
C GLY A 53 -5.96 8.34 17.68
N ALA A 54 -6.45 7.99 18.86
CA ALA A 54 -6.13 8.61 20.14
C ALA A 54 -5.10 7.83 20.97
N ALA A 55 -4.60 6.69 20.47
CA ALA A 55 -3.66 5.86 21.20
C ALA A 55 -2.30 6.55 21.42
N PRO A 56 -1.75 6.49 22.65
CA PRO A 56 -0.47 7.12 22.94
C PRO A 56 0.68 6.42 22.21
N ALA A 57 1.69 7.20 21.81
CA ALA A 57 2.92 6.66 21.25
C ALA A 57 3.74 5.96 22.34
N VAL A 58 3.73 4.62 22.33
CA VAL A 58 4.52 3.81 23.25
C VAL A 58 5.94 3.60 22.69
N PRO A 59 7.02 3.72 23.50
CA PRO A 59 8.39 3.46 23.06
C PRO A 59 8.56 2.06 22.45
N LEU A 60 9.40 1.95 21.41
CA LEU A 60 9.60 0.69 20.67
C LEU A 60 10.01 -0.48 21.56
N CYS A 61 10.92 -0.27 22.53
CA CYS A 61 11.35 -1.30 23.47
C CYS A 61 10.20 -1.88 24.29
N VAL A 62 9.32 -1.02 24.78
CA VAL A 62 8.13 -1.42 25.55
C VAL A 62 7.15 -2.17 24.66
N ARG A 63 6.89 -1.71 23.43
CA ARG A 63 5.99 -2.41 22.48
C ARG A 63 6.51 -3.79 22.12
N VAL A 64 7.78 -3.90 21.75
CA VAL A 64 8.43 -5.17 21.35
C VAL A 64 8.39 -6.16 22.51
N HIS A 65 8.72 -5.71 23.73
CA HIS A 65 8.65 -6.55 24.93
C HIS A 65 7.22 -7.03 25.22
N ARG A 66 6.22 -6.13 25.23
CA ARG A 66 4.82 -6.48 25.48
C ARG A 66 4.30 -7.49 24.45
N ARG A 67 4.57 -7.26 23.17
CA ARG A 67 4.17 -8.18 22.09
C ARG A 67 4.84 -9.54 22.22
N PHE A 68 6.12 -9.60 22.57
CA PHE A 68 6.80 -10.87 22.81
C PHE A 68 6.20 -11.64 24.00
N ARG A 69 5.91 -10.95 25.11
CA ARG A 69 5.21 -11.55 26.27
C ARG A 69 3.82 -12.05 25.88
N TRP A 70 3.09 -11.27 25.09
CA TRP A 70 1.78 -11.65 24.57
C TRP A 70 1.82 -12.90 23.70
N LEU A 71 2.78 -13.01 22.76
CA LEU A 71 2.98 -14.22 21.95
C LEU A 71 3.22 -15.44 22.83
N ARG A 72 4.14 -15.34 23.79
CA ARG A 72 4.42 -16.45 24.72
C ARG A 72 3.18 -16.82 25.54
N ALA A 73 2.37 -15.84 25.94
CA ALA A 73 1.15 -16.03 26.73
C ALA A 73 -0.01 -16.68 25.95
N THR A 74 -0.15 -16.35 24.68
CA THR A 74 -1.32 -16.76 23.86
C THR A 74 -1.02 -17.94 22.92
N ARG A 75 0.23 -18.14 22.53
CA ARG A 75 0.67 -19.22 21.63
C ARG A 75 1.47 -20.24 22.43
N ARG A 76 0.76 -21.14 23.11
CA ARG A 76 1.32 -22.17 23.99
C ARG A 76 1.84 -23.38 23.21
N ASP A 77 2.65 -24.21 23.88
CA ASP A 77 3.04 -25.53 23.36
C ASP A 77 1.83 -26.48 23.30
N ARG A 78 2.03 -27.69 22.76
CA ARG A 78 0.96 -28.71 22.67
C ARG A 78 0.43 -29.14 24.05
N GLN A 79 1.17 -28.88 25.14
CA GLN A 79 0.76 -29.15 26.51
C GLN A 79 0.16 -27.92 27.21
N GLY A 80 -0.05 -26.80 26.52
CA GLY A 80 -0.59 -25.57 27.09
C GLY A 80 0.40 -24.73 27.90
N ARG A 81 1.70 -25.07 27.89
CA ARG A 81 2.74 -24.35 28.63
C ARG A 81 3.37 -23.23 27.79
N GLU A 82 4.01 -22.26 28.45
CA GLU A 82 4.79 -21.28 27.70
C GLU A 82 5.98 -21.95 27.03
N TRP A 83 6.29 -21.54 25.81
CA TRP A 83 7.54 -21.93 25.16
C TRP A 83 8.75 -21.43 25.97
N PRO A 84 9.73 -22.29 26.26
CA PRO A 84 10.99 -21.88 26.86
C PRO A 84 11.81 -21.06 25.87
N LEU A 85 12.58 -20.08 26.35
CA LEU A 85 13.36 -19.19 25.48
C LEU A 85 14.39 -19.94 24.63
N ALA A 86 14.95 -21.03 25.16
CA ALA A 86 15.87 -21.90 24.41
C ALA A 86 15.19 -22.50 23.18
N ALA A 87 14.02 -23.13 23.35
CA ALA A 87 13.30 -23.74 22.22
C ALA A 87 12.91 -22.72 21.13
N ILE A 88 12.55 -21.50 21.53
CA ILE A 88 12.27 -20.43 20.57
C ILE A 88 13.54 -20.06 19.80
N ALA A 89 14.67 -19.90 20.51
CA ALA A 89 15.93 -19.49 19.90
C ALA A 89 16.56 -20.57 19.00
N ASP A 90 16.38 -21.84 19.37
CA ASP A 90 16.87 -22.99 18.61
C ASP A 90 16.24 -23.06 17.20
N ASP A 91 14.99 -22.62 17.02
CA ASP A 91 14.30 -22.58 15.71
C ASP A 91 14.99 -21.68 14.66
N PHE A 92 15.83 -20.74 15.11
CA PHE A 92 16.56 -19.83 14.22
C PHE A 92 18.05 -19.77 14.53
N ASP A 93 18.61 -20.88 15.02
CA ASP A 93 20.03 -21.08 15.28
C ASP A 93 20.66 -19.99 16.17
N ALA A 94 19.92 -19.52 17.16
CA ALA A 94 20.38 -18.53 18.11
C ALA A 94 20.63 -19.13 19.50
N PRO A 95 21.64 -18.66 20.26
CA PRO A 95 21.81 -19.09 21.64
C PRO A 95 20.57 -18.76 22.48
N GLY A 96 20.12 -19.68 23.34
CA GLY A 96 18.95 -19.47 24.20
C GLY A 96 18.99 -18.20 25.05
N ALA A 97 20.19 -17.75 25.47
CA ALA A 97 20.39 -16.50 26.20
C ALA A 97 20.09 -15.23 25.38
N SER A 98 20.04 -15.33 24.05
CA SER A 98 19.86 -14.18 23.14
C SER A 98 18.50 -13.50 23.25
N LEU A 99 17.50 -14.19 23.79
CA LEU A 99 16.15 -13.66 24.04
C LEU A 99 15.96 -13.17 25.48
N GLY A 100 16.96 -13.35 26.36
CA GLY A 100 16.89 -12.91 27.76
C GLY A 100 16.58 -11.41 27.92
N PRO A 101 17.32 -10.50 27.27
CA PRO A 101 17.04 -9.06 27.35
C PRO A 101 15.65 -8.66 26.81
N LEU A 102 15.19 -9.33 25.75
CA LEU A 102 13.85 -9.13 25.22
C LEU A 102 12.78 -9.58 26.23
N ASN A 103 12.97 -10.75 26.83
CA ASN A 103 12.05 -11.29 27.84
C ASN A 103 12.02 -10.44 29.12
N ALA A 104 13.15 -9.83 29.50
CA ALA A 104 13.24 -8.93 30.65
C ALA A 104 12.78 -7.49 30.34
N GLY A 105 12.56 -7.15 29.06
CA GLY A 105 12.21 -5.80 28.63
C GLY A 105 13.37 -4.80 28.71
N THR A 106 14.60 -5.30 28.90
CA THR A 106 15.81 -4.48 29.06
C THR A 106 16.55 -4.23 27.75
N GLY A 107 16.16 -4.90 26.66
CA GLY A 107 16.81 -4.71 25.36
C GLY A 107 15.95 -5.11 24.17
N LEU A 108 16.28 -4.52 23.02
CA LEU A 108 15.72 -4.93 21.73
C LEU A 108 16.46 -6.17 21.20
N PRO A 109 15.75 -7.12 20.59
CA PRO A 109 16.40 -8.23 19.93
C PRO A 109 17.17 -7.72 18.71
N ARG A 110 18.20 -8.46 18.31
CA ARG A 110 18.80 -8.25 16.99
C ARG A 110 17.74 -8.51 15.92
N LEU A 111 17.85 -7.82 14.80
CA LEU A 111 16.86 -7.89 13.72
C LEU A 111 16.59 -9.33 13.24
N ARG A 112 17.64 -10.13 13.07
CA ARG A 112 17.52 -11.56 12.73
C ARG A 112 16.76 -12.38 13.76
N HIS A 113 16.92 -12.07 15.07
CA HIS A 113 16.22 -12.79 16.12
C HIS A 113 14.74 -12.38 16.17
N ALA A 114 14.42 -11.11 15.86
CA ALA A 114 13.03 -10.67 15.74
C ALA A 114 12.31 -11.39 14.59
N ALA A 115 12.96 -11.51 13.43
CA ALA A 115 12.43 -12.28 12.30
C ALA A 115 12.25 -13.77 12.67
N GLY A 116 13.23 -14.37 13.35
CA GLY A 116 13.14 -15.74 13.85
C GLY A 116 11.96 -15.96 14.79
N VAL A 117 11.79 -15.11 15.80
CA VAL A 117 10.66 -15.16 16.74
C VAL A 117 9.31 -15.05 16.02
N GLN A 118 9.19 -14.12 15.06
CA GLN A 118 7.95 -13.92 14.32
C GLN A 118 7.57 -15.17 13.52
N ARG A 119 8.56 -15.77 12.82
CA ARG A 119 8.38 -17.02 12.09
C ARG A 119 8.02 -18.19 13.01
N PHE A 120 8.73 -18.34 14.13
CA PHE A 120 8.46 -19.39 15.12
C PHE A 120 6.99 -19.38 15.59
N PHE A 121 6.45 -18.20 15.88
CA PHE A 121 5.06 -18.03 16.32
C PHE A 121 4.05 -17.95 15.17
N GLY A 122 4.49 -18.03 13.91
CA GLY A 122 3.62 -17.91 12.73
C GLY A 122 2.90 -16.58 12.66
N VAL A 123 3.56 -15.49 13.04
CA VAL A 123 3.02 -14.12 12.94
C VAL A 123 3.73 -13.33 11.85
N TYR A 124 3.00 -12.38 11.26
CA TYR A 124 3.48 -11.59 10.13
C TYR A 124 4.80 -10.86 10.43
N ALA A 125 5.61 -10.62 9.39
CA ALA A 125 6.82 -9.87 9.59
C ALA A 125 6.61 -8.40 9.96
N GLY A 126 7.34 -7.96 10.98
CA GLY A 126 7.16 -6.65 11.57
C GLY A 126 6.13 -6.63 12.69
N PHE A 127 5.53 -7.79 13.05
CA PHE A 127 4.65 -7.89 14.22
C PHE A 127 5.30 -7.30 15.47
N LEU A 128 6.59 -7.54 15.71
CA LEU A 128 7.25 -6.94 16.88
C LEU A 128 7.50 -5.43 16.72
N LEU A 129 7.63 -4.93 15.48
CA LEU A 129 8.10 -3.57 15.17
C LEU A 129 7.00 -2.54 14.99
N ALA A 130 5.86 -2.98 14.47
CA ALA A 130 4.76 -2.13 14.07
C ALA A 130 4.38 -1.16 15.20
N ASP A 131 4.02 0.06 14.88
CA ASP A 131 3.24 0.85 15.83
C ASP A 131 1.87 0.20 16.07
N SER A 132 1.15 0.66 17.09
CA SER A 132 -0.13 0.06 17.45
C SER A 132 -1.15 0.20 16.32
N ARG A 133 -1.10 1.30 15.55
CA ARG A 133 -2.04 1.56 14.47
C ARG A 133 -1.80 0.63 13.30
N SER A 134 -0.57 0.56 12.77
CA SER A 134 -0.26 -0.35 11.66
C SER A 134 -0.50 -1.83 12.01
N ALA A 135 -0.28 -2.21 13.27
CA ALA A 135 -0.57 -3.58 13.71
C ALA A 135 -2.08 -3.90 13.73
N VAL A 136 -2.91 -2.95 14.15
CA VAL A 136 -4.37 -3.10 14.13
C VAL A 136 -4.92 -3.04 12.70
N GLU A 137 -4.40 -2.14 11.86
CA GLU A 137 -4.77 -2.08 10.43
C GLU A 137 -4.55 -3.44 9.74
N ARG A 138 -3.40 -4.08 9.98
CA ARG A 138 -3.12 -5.43 9.46
C ARG A 138 -4.02 -6.50 10.05
N ALA A 139 -4.31 -6.44 11.35
CA ALA A 139 -5.19 -7.41 11.98
C ALA A 139 -6.61 -7.33 11.41
N VAL A 140 -7.15 -6.12 11.20
CA VAL A 140 -8.46 -5.92 10.57
C VAL A 140 -8.45 -6.43 9.13
N ALA A 141 -7.41 -6.14 8.34
CA ALA A 141 -7.27 -6.67 6.98
C ALA A 141 -7.18 -8.21 6.94
N ALA A 142 -6.45 -8.83 7.89
CA ALA A 142 -6.35 -10.29 7.99
C ALA A 142 -7.70 -10.95 8.37
N VAL A 143 -8.50 -10.27 9.19
CA VAL A 143 -9.87 -10.74 9.51
C VAL A 143 -10.77 -10.67 8.28
N ALA A 144 -10.64 -9.61 7.46
CA ALA A 144 -11.36 -9.45 6.19
C ALA A 144 -11.09 -10.60 5.22
N THR A 145 -9.82 -11.01 5.09
CA THR A 145 -9.42 -12.10 4.20
C THR A 145 -9.77 -13.48 4.76
N SER A 146 -9.68 -13.67 6.09
CA SER A 146 -10.03 -14.95 6.74
C SER A 146 -11.53 -15.26 6.74
N THR A 147 -12.41 -14.25 6.66
CA THR A 147 -13.85 -14.46 6.48
C THR A 147 -14.22 -14.83 5.03
N CYS A 148 -13.22 -14.99 4.14
CA CYS A 148 -13.35 -15.52 2.80
C CYS A 148 -12.75 -16.95 2.65
N PRO A 149 -13.20 -18.01 3.36
CA PRO A 149 -12.83 -19.38 3.00
C PRO A 149 -13.67 -19.79 1.78
N GLY A 150 -13.24 -19.40 0.59
CA GLY A 150 -14.01 -19.68 -0.63
C GLY A 150 -13.64 -18.90 -1.88
N ALA A 151 -12.66 -17.99 -1.82
CA ALA A 151 -11.98 -17.54 -3.04
C ALA A 151 -10.99 -18.62 -3.49
N THR A 152 -11.50 -19.79 -3.89
CA THR A 152 -10.93 -20.43 -5.08
C THR A 152 -10.87 -19.33 -6.13
N VAL A 153 -9.67 -18.93 -6.51
CA VAL A 153 -9.44 -18.24 -7.78
C VAL A 153 -10.33 -18.96 -8.79
N PRO A 154 -11.40 -18.32 -9.32
CA PRO A 154 -12.12 -18.96 -10.40
C PRO A 154 -11.06 -19.11 -11.49
N ALA A 155 -10.72 -20.37 -11.81
CA ALA A 155 -10.07 -20.68 -13.07
C ALA A 155 -10.96 -20.04 -14.14
N ALA A 156 -10.47 -18.95 -14.72
CA ALA A 156 -11.22 -18.12 -15.64
C ALA A 156 -11.81 -19.01 -16.75
N PRO A 157 -13.14 -19.09 -16.90
CA PRO A 157 -13.71 -19.75 -18.05
C PRO A 157 -13.69 -18.75 -19.21
N GLY A 158 -12.85 -19.05 -20.21
CA GLY A 158 -13.02 -18.58 -21.58
C GLY A 158 -12.78 -17.10 -21.84
N ALA A 159 -11.51 -16.69 -21.91
CA ALA A 159 -11.13 -15.51 -22.68
C ALA A 159 -11.30 -15.80 -24.17
N ALA A 160 -12.48 -15.48 -24.72
CA ALA A 160 -12.65 -15.32 -26.15
C ALA A 160 -12.04 -13.97 -26.57
N ALA A 161 -10.92 -14.08 -27.29
CA ALA A 161 -10.33 -13.14 -28.24
C ALA A 161 -10.89 -11.70 -28.27
N GLY A 162 -10.20 -10.80 -27.58
CA GLY A 162 -10.20 -9.37 -27.85
C GLY A 162 -8.82 -8.83 -27.50
N ALA A 163 -7.93 -8.79 -28.49
CA ALA A 163 -6.55 -8.34 -28.34
C ALA A 163 -6.48 -6.89 -27.83
N VAL A 164 -6.06 -6.72 -26.58
CA VAL A 164 -5.45 -5.49 -26.07
C VAL A 164 -3.97 -5.79 -25.89
N SER A 165 -3.15 -5.07 -26.65
CA SER A 165 -1.71 -5.23 -26.79
C SER A 165 -0.94 -5.16 -25.46
N GLY A 166 -0.27 -6.25 -25.09
CA GLY A 166 1.17 -6.31 -24.74
C GLY A 166 1.77 -5.58 -23.53
N SER A 167 1.08 -4.69 -22.81
CA SER A 167 1.72 -3.86 -21.74
C SER A 167 1.49 -4.34 -20.30
N GLY A 168 0.40 -5.07 -20.01
CA GLY A 168 -0.07 -5.26 -18.63
C GLY A 168 0.86 -6.05 -17.71
N ALA A 169 1.37 -7.21 -18.16
CA ALA A 169 2.11 -8.11 -17.26
C ALA A 169 3.47 -7.56 -16.80
N ALA A 170 4.16 -6.82 -17.66
CA ALA A 170 5.44 -6.19 -17.31
C ALA A 170 5.22 -5.02 -16.34
N ASP A 171 4.21 -4.18 -16.62
CA ASP A 171 3.82 -3.05 -15.77
C ASP A 171 3.34 -3.54 -14.38
N ASP A 172 2.62 -4.66 -14.32
CA ASP A 172 2.17 -5.30 -13.08
C ASP A 172 3.34 -5.82 -12.23
N LEU A 173 4.33 -6.46 -12.87
CA LEU A 173 5.53 -6.94 -12.18
C LEU A 173 6.39 -5.77 -11.67
N ASP A 174 6.49 -4.68 -12.43
CA ASP A 174 7.21 -3.48 -12.00
C ASP A 174 6.49 -2.76 -10.84
N LEU A 175 5.16 -2.71 -10.86
CA LEU A 175 4.36 -2.21 -9.73
C LEU A 175 4.58 -3.07 -8.48
N LEU A 176 4.48 -4.40 -8.60
CA LEU A 176 4.71 -5.31 -7.47
C LEU A 176 6.15 -5.23 -6.97
N SER A 177 7.13 -5.10 -7.87
CA SER A 177 8.53 -4.85 -7.50
C SER A 177 8.67 -3.53 -6.74
N HIS A 178 7.99 -2.48 -7.19
CA HIS A 178 7.97 -1.18 -6.51
C HIS A 178 7.42 -1.31 -5.08
N LEU A 179 6.29 -2.00 -4.90
CA LEU A 179 5.58 -2.14 -3.63
C LEU A 179 6.27 -3.09 -2.62
N THR A 180 6.96 -4.12 -3.10
CA THR A 180 7.58 -5.15 -2.24
C THR A 180 9.07 -4.94 -2.02
N GLY A 181 9.74 -4.21 -2.92
CA GLY A 181 11.20 -4.11 -2.96
C GLY A 181 11.90 -5.39 -3.43
N MET A 182 11.16 -6.37 -3.93
CA MET A 182 11.70 -7.56 -4.58
C MET A 182 12.05 -7.26 -6.04
N PRO A 183 13.10 -7.86 -6.62
CA PRO A 183 13.35 -7.74 -8.05
C PRO A 183 12.24 -8.42 -8.86
N PRO A 184 11.90 -7.96 -10.09
CA PRO A 184 10.77 -8.50 -10.86
C PRO A 184 10.80 -10.03 -11.06
N HIS A 185 11.98 -10.62 -11.25
CA HIS A 185 12.12 -12.06 -11.38
C HIS A 185 11.78 -12.82 -10.08
N ALA A 186 12.08 -12.25 -8.91
CA ALA A 186 11.72 -12.83 -7.62
C ALA A 186 10.21 -12.76 -7.38
N VAL A 187 9.56 -11.66 -7.80
CA VAL A 187 8.10 -11.53 -7.74
C VAL A 187 7.44 -12.64 -8.56
N ALA A 188 7.89 -12.85 -9.81
CA ALA A 188 7.39 -13.91 -10.67
C ALA A 188 7.57 -15.30 -10.02
N GLN A 189 8.75 -15.60 -9.49
CA GLN A 189 9.02 -16.87 -8.81
C GLN A 189 8.13 -17.09 -7.57
N THR A 190 7.89 -16.04 -6.77
CA THR A 190 6.99 -16.12 -5.61
C THR A 190 5.54 -16.32 -6.02
N LEU A 191 5.07 -15.66 -7.08
CA LEU A 191 3.71 -15.89 -7.65
C LEU A 191 3.52 -17.33 -8.12
N GLU A 192 4.58 -17.96 -8.63
CA GLU A 192 4.60 -19.38 -9.01
C GLU A 192 4.75 -20.34 -7.82
N GLY A 193 4.75 -19.83 -6.59
CA GLY A 193 4.91 -20.62 -5.36
C GLY A 193 6.33 -21.11 -5.10
N ARG A 194 7.33 -20.51 -5.76
CA ARG A 194 8.76 -20.84 -5.63
C ARG A 194 9.57 -19.64 -5.12
N PRO A 195 9.25 -19.07 -3.94
CA PRO A 195 9.91 -17.86 -3.45
C PRO A 195 11.43 -18.07 -3.31
N PRO A 196 12.26 -17.10 -3.73
CA PRO A 196 13.69 -17.12 -3.47
C PRO A 196 13.95 -17.18 -1.96
N ARG A 197 14.85 -18.07 -1.54
CA ARG A 197 15.24 -18.20 -0.12
C ARG A 197 16.54 -17.45 0.15
N LEU A 198 16.50 -16.14 -0.05
CA LEU A 198 17.67 -15.30 0.23
C LEU A 198 17.95 -15.25 1.73
N PRO A 199 19.23 -15.25 2.14
CA PRO A 199 19.58 -14.92 3.52
C PRO A 199 19.03 -13.54 3.91
N LEU A 200 18.49 -13.42 5.12
CA LEU A 200 17.89 -12.16 5.60
C LEU A 200 18.80 -10.91 5.40
N PRO A 201 20.13 -10.95 5.63
CA PRO A 201 21.01 -9.80 5.35
C PRO A 201 20.96 -9.32 3.91
N GLU A 202 20.93 -10.25 2.96
CA GLU A 202 20.86 -9.94 1.53
C GLU A 202 19.50 -9.34 1.17
N GLN A 203 18.42 -9.95 1.66
CA GLN A 203 17.06 -9.45 1.45
C GLN A 203 16.87 -8.02 1.99
N VAL A 204 17.33 -7.75 3.22
CA VAL A 204 17.25 -6.43 3.83
C VAL A 204 18.08 -5.40 3.06
N HIS A 205 19.28 -5.79 2.59
CA HIS A 205 20.12 -4.93 1.76
C HIS A 205 19.47 -4.59 0.42
N GLN A 206 18.90 -5.58 -0.27
CA GLN A 206 18.19 -5.38 -1.54
C GLN A 206 17.02 -4.42 -1.36
N ARG A 207 16.17 -4.64 -0.36
CA ARG A 207 15.01 -3.78 -0.07
C ARG A 207 15.41 -2.36 0.34
N PHE A 208 16.46 -2.21 1.14
CA PHE A 208 16.97 -0.87 1.50
C PHE A 208 17.50 -0.12 0.27
N THR A 209 18.24 -0.79 -0.60
CA THR A 209 18.75 -0.21 -1.86
C THR A 209 17.61 0.17 -2.80
N HIS A 210 16.57 -0.66 -2.88
CA HIS A 210 15.36 -0.36 -3.64
C HIS A 210 14.66 0.90 -3.15
N LEU A 211 14.49 1.08 -1.84
CA LEU A 211 13.91 2.31 -1.28
C LEU A 211 14.71 3.54 -1.68
N ARG A 212 16.04 3.48 -1.58
CA ARG A 212 16.93 4.59 -1.95
C ARG A 212 16.85 4.96 -3.44
N ARG A 213 16.60 3.97 -4.30
CA ARG A 213 16.49 4.17 -5.76
C ARG A 213 15.13 4.70 -6.18
N THR A 214 14.05 4.26 -5.53
CA THR A 214 12.67 4.53 -5.97
C THR A 214 11.99 5.67 -5.23
N ARG A 215 12.45 5.98 -4.00
CA ARG A 215 11.92 7.06 -3.17
C ARG A 215 12.94 8.18 -3.10
N LEU A 216 13.01 8.92 -4.22
CA LEU A 216 13.95 10.02 -4.41
C LEU A 216 13.44 11.29 -3.75
N ARG A 217 14.37 12.20 -3.47
CA ARG A 217 14.07 13.57 -3.06
C ARG A 217 13.41 14.34 -4.23
N PRO A 218 12.83 15.53 -3.96
CA PRO A 218 12.29 16.40 -5.01
C PRO A 218 13.31 16.81 -6.09
N ASP A 219 14.60 16.77 -5.76
CA ASP A 219 15.71 17.05 -6.69
C ASP A 219 16.11 15.84 -7.55
N GLY A 220 15.38 14.73 -7.45
CA GLY A 220 15.66 13.48 -8.18
C GLY A 220 16.85 12.69 -7.65
N GLN A 221 17.47 13.10 -6.53
CA GLN A 221 18.61 12.40 -5.95
C GLN A 221 18.18 11.46 -4.82
N PRO A 222 18.91 10.35 -4.57
CA PRO A 222 18.69 9.51 -3.40
C PRO A 222 18.89 10.29 -2.10
N HIS A 223 18.12 9.96 -1.07
CA HIS A 223 18.38 10.48 0.27
C HIS A 223 19.77 10.06 0.75
N SER A 224 20.51 11.01 1.33
CA SER A 224 21.81 10.71 1.94
C SER A 224 21.63 9.87 3.20
N LEU A 225 22.63 9.02 3.49
CA LEU A 225 22.59 8.16 4.67
C LEU A 225 22.48 8.98 5.96
N ASP A 226 23.16 10.13 6.03
CA ASP A 226 23.07 11.03 7.19
C ASP A 226 21.69 11.70 7.32
N ALA A 227 20.98 11.96 6.22
CA ALA A 227 19.61 12.47 6.30
C ALA A 227 18.65 11.41 6.86
N ILE A 228 18.83 10.15 6.44
CA ILE A 228 18.05 9.01 6.94
C ILE A 228 18.36 8.79 8.42
N ALA A 229 19.65 8.70 8.81
CA ALA A 229 20.06 8.44 10.19
C ALA A 229 19.54 9.50 11.18
N ARG A 230 19.57 10.78 10.78
CA ARG A 230 19.07 11.90 11.59
C ARG A 230 17.58 11.82 11.89
N SER A 231 16.78 11.16 11.04
CA SER A 231 15.33 11.10 11.26
C SER A 231 14.92 10.13 12.39
N PHE A 232 15.87 9.36 12.94
CA PHE A 232 15.63 8.45 14.06
C PHE A 232 16.82 8.39 15.03
N ASP A 233 17.60 9.46 15.10
CA ASP A 233 18.70 9.67 16.05
C ASP A 233 19.71 8.49 16.09
N ALA A 234 20.11 8.01 14.92
CA ALA A 234 21.08 6.92 14.78
C ALA A 234 22.42 7.39 14.20
N SER A 235 23.46 6.56 14.39
CA SER A 235 24.76 6.80 13.76
C SER A 235 24.74 6.47 12.26
N GLY A 236 25.35 7.34 11.44
CA GLY A 236 25.47 7.14 10.00
C GLY A 236 26.24 5.87 9.62
N GLN A 237 27.19 5.42 10.46
CA GLN A 237 27.98 4.20 10.24
C GLN A 237 27.11 2.94 10.08
N SER A 238 26.03 2.82 10.86
CA SER A 238 25.10 1.68 10.73
C SER A 238 24.48 1.62 9.34
N LEU A 239 24.14 2.77 8.77
CA LEU A 239 23.53 2.85 7.44
C LEU A 239 24.55 2.68 6.33
N THR A 240 25.79 3.13 6.52
CA THR A 240 26.88 2.90 5.55
C THR A 240 27.16 1.42 5.40
N ARG A 241 27.22 0.67 6.51
CA ARG A 241 27.37 -0.78 6.48
C ARG A 241 26.18 -1.46 5.80
N LEU A 242 24.96 -1.08 6.15
CA LEU A 242 23.76 -1.60 5.49
C LEU A 242 23.75 -1.32 3.97
N ALA A 243 24.16 -0.12 3.56
CA ALA A 243 24.26 0.26 2.15
C ALA A 243 25.32 -0.54 1.38
N ARG A 244 26.30 -1.14 2.07
CA ARG A 244 27.31 -2.06 1.50
C ARG A 244 26.92 -3.53 1.59
N GLY A 245 25.75 -3.85 2.16
CA GLY A 245 25.33 -5.22 2.44
C GLY A 245 26.04 -5.85 3.65
N GLU A 246 26.75 -5.04 4.45
CA GLU A 246 27.57 -5.50 5.56
C GLU A 246 26.79 -5.56 6.87
N GLY A 247 25.99 -6.60 7.02
CA GLY A 247 25.23 -6.88 8.24
C GLY A 247 23.86 -6.21 8.29
N LEU A 248 23.17 -6.36 9.42
CA LEU A 248 21.79 -5.94 9.59
C LEU A 248 21.69 -4.64 10.38
N PRO A 249 20.72 -3.76 10.05
CA PRO A 249 20.43 -2.63 10.91
C PRO A 249 19.97 -3.12 12.28
N SER A 250 20.15 -2.28 13.30
CA SER A 250 19.46 -2.52 14.57
C SER A 250 17.94 -2.47 14.36
N LEU A 251 17.20 -3.04 15.29
CA LEU A 251 15.74 -3.06 15.23
C LEU A 251 15.12 -1.65 15.24
N ALA A 252 15.69 -0.76 16.04
CA ALA A 252 15.31 0.65 16.07
C ALA A 252 15.64 1.34 14.74
N ALA A 253 16.80 1.03 14.14
CA ALA A 253 17.18 1.59 12.84
C ALA A 253 16.25 1.10 11.72
N ALA A 254 15.87 -0.18 11.69
CA ALA A 254 14.91 -0.71 10.71
C ALA A 254 13.56 0.02 10.77
N ALA A 255 12.99 0.16 11.98
CA ALA A 255 11.75 0.91 12.19
C ALA A 255 11.89 2.39 11.78
N GLY A 256 13.05 3.00 12.08
CA GLY A 256 13.38 4.36 11.67
C GLY A 256 13.41 4.56 10.16
N ILE A 257 14.09 3.66 9.43
CA ILE A 257 14.17 3.65 7.96
C ILE A 257 12.78 3.52 7.35
N GLN A 258 11.98 2.57 7.83
CA GLN A 258 10.66 2.29 7.26
C GLN A 258 9.71 3.48 7.43
N ARG A 259 9.72 4.09 8.63
CA ARG A 259 8.99 5.34 8.89
C ARG A 259 9.47 6.50 8.02
N PHE A 260 10.78 6.65 7.85
CA PHE A 260 11.36 7.71 7.01
C PHE A 260 10.84 7.63 5.56
N TYR A 261 10.79 6.42 4.99
CA TYR A 261 10.28 6.20 3.63
C TYR A 261 8.75 6.08 3.54
N GLY A 262 8.05 6.14 4.68
CA GLY A 262 6.59 5.98 4.74
C GLY A 262 6.11 4.61 4.26
N VAL A 263 6.95 3.58 4.41
CA VAL A 263 6.63 2.18 4.07
C VAL A 263 6.22 1.41 5.32
N ASP A 264 5.57 0.28 5.07
CA ASP A 264 5.11 -0.65 6.09
C ASP A 264 6.18 -1.07 7.10
N SER A 265 5.77 -1.26 8.36
CA SER A 265 6.65 -1.68 9.46
C SER A 265 7.20 -3.12 9.34
N GLY A 266 6.72 -3.89 8.35
CA GLY A 266 7.29 -5.18 7.94
C GLY A 266 8.17 -5.15 6.69
N PHE A 267 8.23 -4.02 5.97
CA PHE A 267 8.81 -3.97 4.61
C PHE A 267 10.23 -4.53 4.53
N LEU A 268 11.12 -4.22 5.49
CA LEU A 268 12.49 -4.75 5.45
C LEU A 268 12.61 -6.23 5.84
N LEU A 269 11.65 -6.79 6.56
CA LEU A 269 11.75 -8.10 7.22
C LEU A 269 10.80 -9.18 6.71
N ALA A 270 9.75 -8.78 5.99
CA ALA A 270 8.83 -9.73 5.39
C ALA A 270 9.57 -10.72 4.52
N ASP A 271 9.26 -12.00 4.62
CA ASP A 271 9.68 -12.90 3.56
C ASP A 271 8.98 -12.50 2.24
N ASP A 272 9.42 -13.09 1.14
CA ASP A 272 8.95 -12.69 -0.18
C ASP A 272 7.46 -13.01 -0.39
N THR A 273 6.96 -14.08 0.21
CA THR A 273 5.53 -14.45 0.16
C THR A 273 4.69 -13.46 0.96
N GLU A 274 5.11 -13.13 2.18
CA GLU A 274 4.42 -12.16 3.04
C GLU A 274 4.42 -10.76 2.42
N ALA A 275 5.55 -10.31 1.86
CA ALA A 275 5.66 -9.01 1.21
C ALA A 275 4.70 -8.92 0.02
N LEU A 276 4.67 -9.96 -0.81
CA LEU A 276 3.79 -10.04 -1.97
C LEU A 276 2.31 -10.11 -1.57
N ALA A 277 1.97 -10.93 -0.58
CA ALA A 277 0.60 -11.03 -0.08
C ALA A 277 0.09 -9.69 0.47
N ALA A 278 0.92 -8.95 1.22
CA ALA A 278 0.57 -7.62 1.71
C ALA A 278 0.36 -6.62 0.56
N ALA A 279 1.25 -6.60 -0.43
CA ALA A 279 1.11 -5.72 -1.60
C ALA A 279 -0.17 -6.01 -2.40
N LEU A 280 -0.51 -7.29 -2.60
CA LEU A 280 -1.73 -7.70 -3.29
C LEU A 280 -2.98 -7.32 -2.50
N ALA A 281 -2.97 -7.50 -1.17
CA ALA A 281 -4.08 -7.09 -0.31
C ALA A 281 -4.31 -5.56 -0.35
N ASP A 282 -3.24 -4.76 -0.41
CA ASP A 282 -3.34 -3.30 -0.55
C ASP A 282 -3.94 -2.90 -1.90
N ILE A 283 -3.52 -3.56 -3.00
CA ILE A 283 -4.09 -3.36 -4.33
C ILE A 283 -5.59 -3.72 -4.32
N GLU A 284 -5.95 -4.87 -3.77
CA GLU A 284 -7.34 -5.32 -3.63
C GLU A 284 -8.17 -4.28 -2.86
N HIS A 285 -7.69 -3.79 -1.72
CA HIS A 285 -8.38 -2.76 -0.96
C HIS A 285 -8.54 -1.44 -1.72
N GLY A 286 -7.54 -1.06 -2.53
CA GLY A 286 -7.60 0.12 -3.39
C GLY A 286 -8.65 -0.02 -4.49
N LEU A 287 -8.72 -1.20 -5.11
CA LEU A 287 -9.72 -1.52 -6.13
C LEU A 287 -11.14 -1.57 -5.54
N LEU A 288 -11.33 -2.18 -4.38
CA LEU A 288 -12.64 -2.22 -3.69
C LEU A 288 -13.11 -0.83 -3.25
N ALA A 289 -12.20 0.01 -2.75
CA ALA A 289 -12.52 1.40 -2.42
C ALA A 289 -12.91 2.21 -3.66
N SER A 290 -12.24 1.98 -4.79
CA SER A 290 -12.54 2.63 -6.07
C SER A 290 -13.84 2.09 -6.69
N GLY A 291 -14.19 0.82 -6.43
CA GLY A 291 -15.43 0.19 -6.87
C GLY A 291 -16.68 0.70 -6.14
N GLY A 292 -16.54 1.16 -4.88
CA GLY A 292 -17.63 1.85 -4.17
C GLY A 292 -18.01 3.20 -4.78
N ASP A 293 -17.08 3.85 -5.49
CA ASP A 293 -17.30 5.10 -6.23
C ASP A 293 -18.04 4.88 -7.58
N ALA A 294 -18.16 3.63 -8.06
CA ALA A 294 -18.91 3.30 -9.28
C ALA A 294 -20.44 3.52 -9.13
N ALA A 295 -20.93 3.69 -7.89
CA ALA A 295 -22.30 4.10 -7.63
C ALA A 295 -22.59 5.57 -8.04
N ASN A 296 -21.56 6.38 -8.33
CA ASN A 296 -21.72 7.77 -8.74
C ASN A 296 -21.12 8.02 -10.14
N PRO A 297 -21.86 7.71 -11.22
CA PRO A 297 -21.35 7.71 -12.60
C PRO A 297 -20.80 9.08 -13.04
N MET A 298 -21.28 10.17 -12.42
CA MET A 298 -20.80 11.53 -12.70
C MET A 298 -19.37 11.78 -12.18
N LEU A 299 -19.00 11.20 -11.02
CA LEU A 299 -17.63 11.29 -10.49
C LEU A 299 -16.66 10.38 -11.27
N GLY A 300 -17.14 9.25 -11.78
CA GLY A 300 -16.39 8.38 -12.69
C GLY A 300 -16.03 9.12 -13.99
N ALA A 301 -17.01 9.76 -14.63
CA ALA A 301 -16.79 10.54 -15.86
C ALA A 301 -15.82 11.72 -15.64
N LEU A 302 -15.96 12.47 -14.54
CA LEU A 302 -15.08 13.60 -14.23
C LEU A 302 -13.60 13.19 -14.02
N ARG A 303 -13.35 11.97 -13.55
CA ARG A 303 -12.00 11.43 -13.36
C ARG A 303 -11.44 10.80 -14.64
N ALA A 304 -12.26 10.09 -15.41
CA ALA A 304 -11.87 9.52 -16.70
C ALA A 304 -11.40 10.59 -17.70
N HIS A 305 -11.92 11.81 -17.58
CA HIS A 305 -11.59 12.94 -18.48
C HIS A 305 -10.64 13.98 -17.86
N ASP A 306 -9.91 13.65 -16.78
CA ASP A 306 -8.95 14.54 -16.08
C ASP A 306 -9.49 15.97 -15.77
N VAL A 307 -10.79 16.07 -15.46
CA VAL A 307 -11.42 17.37 -15.19
C VAL A 307 -10.85 18.01 -13.90
N ARG A 308 -10.40 17.18 -12.95
CA ARG A 308 -9.70 17.64 -11.74
C ARG A 308 -8.32 18.24 -12.04
N GLY A 309 -7.55 17.67 -12.96
CA GLY A 309 -6.26 18.23 -13.39
C GLY A 309 -6.41 19.54 -14.16
N ILE A 310 -7.48 19.68 -14.94
CA ILE A 310 -7.86 20.95 -15.59
C ILE A 310 -8.28 21.99 -14.55
N ALA A 311 -9.16 21.63 -13.60
CA ALA A 311 -9.63 22.53 -12.55
C ALA A 311 -8.49 23.02 -11.63
N ALA A 312 -7.57 22.13 -11.25
CA ALA A 312 -6.41 22.48 -10.43
C ALA A 312 -5.45 23.45 -11.14
N ARG A 313 -5.27 23.31 -12.46
CA ARG A 313 -4.48 24.23 -13.27
C ARG A 313 -5.21 25.55 -13.52
N ALA A 314 -6.52 25.51 -13.77
CA ALA A 314 -7.36 26.70 -13.92
C ALA A 314 -7.41 27.56 -12.64
N GLY A 315 -7.30 26.95 -11.46
CA GLY A 315 -7.18 27.65 -10.18
C GLY A 315 -5.93 28.53 -10.06
N ARG A 316 -4.91 28.32 -10.89
CA ARG A 316 -3.67 29.13 -10.94
C ARG A 316 -3.75 30.31 -11.91
N LEU A 317 -4.83 30.42 -12.68
CA LEU A 317 -5.03 31.51 -13.65
C LEU A 317 -5.59 32.76 -12.96
N SER A 318 -5.29 33.94 -13.53
CA SER A 318 -5.94 35.21 -13.14
C SER A 318 -7.44 35.19 -13.48
N ALA A 319 -8.22 36.15 -12.97
CA ALA A 319 -9.65 36.22 -13.29
C ALA A 319 -9.92 36.34 -14.80
N ALA A 320 -9.11 37.15 -15.50
CA ALA A 320 -9.16 37.26 -16.96
C ALA A 320 -8.75 35.95 -17.66
N GLY A 321 -7.73 35.25 -17.15
CA GLY A 321 -7.31 33.94 -17.68
C GLY A 321 -8.37 32.85 -17.49
N ARG A 322 -9.10 32.87 -16.36
CA ARG A 322 -10.24 31.97 -16.14
C ARG A 322 -11.41 32.28 -17.07
N GLN A 323 -11.66 33.55 -17.40
CA GLN A 323 -12.69 33.92 -18.36
C GLN A 323 -12.33 33.46 -19.77
N SER A 324 -11.10 33.71 -20.22
CA SER A 324 -10.60 33.23 -21.52
C SER A 324 -10.66 31.71 -21.66
N LEU A 325 -10.40 30.95 -20.57
CA LEU A 325 -10.57 29.50 -20.55
C LEU A 325 -12.03 29.07 -20.72
N ARG A 326 -12.99 29.78 -20.11
CA ARG A 326 -14.42 29.50 -20.29
C ARG A 326 -14.85 29.76 -21.73
N ASP A 327 -14.50 30.91 -22.29
CA ASP A 327 -14.84 31.28 -23.66
C ASP A 327 -14.27 30.26 -24.67
N HIS A 328 -13.06 29.73 -24.41
CA HIS A 328 -12.44 28.70 -25.23
C HIS A 328 -13.14 27.32 -25.11
N LEU A 329 -13.61 26.96 -23.90
CA LEU A 329 -14.38 25.74 -23.69
C LEU A 329 -15.75 25.83 -24.39
N ASP A 330 -16.40 26.98 -24.34
CA ASP A 330 -17.67 27.22 -25.04
C ASP A 330 -17.49 27.12 -26.57
N ASP A 331 -16.40 27.68 -27.10
CA ASP A 331 -16.03 27.54 -28.52
C ASP A 331 -15.75 26.08 -28.92
N LEU A 332 -15.05 25.32 -28.07
CA LEU A 332 -14.78 23.90 -28.30
C LEU A 332 -16.07 23.08 -28.28
N LEU A 333 -16.96 23.33 -27.32
CA LEU A 333 -18.26 22.66 -27.24
C LEU A 333 -19.14 23.02 -28.44
N ALA A 334 -19.11 24.26 -28.91
CA ALA A 334 -19.83 24.69 -30.10
C ALA A 334 -19.26 24.09 -31.40
N ARG A 335 -17.97 23.76 -31.45
CA ARG A 335 -17.30 23.09 -32.59
C ARG A 335 -17.55 21.58 -32.58
N GLU A 336 -17.39 20.92 -31.44
CA GLU A 336 -17.64 19.49 -31.26
C GLU A 336 -19.13 19.15 -31.41
N GLY A 337 -20.02 20.03 -30.95
CA GLY A 337 -21.46 19.93 -31.21
C GLY A 337 -21.85 20.06 -32.70
N ARG A 338 -20.94 20.52 -33.57
CA ARG A 338 -21.11 20.53 -35.03
C ARG A 338 -20.49 19.32 -35.72
N LEU A 339 -19.62 18.57 -35.05
CA LEU A 339 -19.04 17.30 -35.52
C LEU A 339 -19.88 16.11 -35.05
N GLY A 340 -21.18 16.16 -35.34
CA GLY A 340 -22.10 15.06 -35.07
C GLY A 340 -21.94 13.91 -36.08
N ILE A 341 -21.48 12.76 -35.59
CA ILE A 341 -21.70 11.38 -36.08
C ILE A 341 -21.04 11.00 -37.44
N PRO A 342 -19.94 10.21 -37.42
CA PRO A 342 -19.55 9.41 -38.58
C PRO A 342 -20.52 8.23 -38.71
N GLY A 343 -21.43 8.29 -39.69
CA GLY A 343 -22.23 7.14 -40.12
C GLY A 343 -23.75 7.30 -40.04
N ALA A 344 -24.31 8.29 -40.73
CA ALA A 344 -25.67 8.21 -41.25
C ALA A 344 -25.69 8.74 -42.68
N ARG A 345 -25.83 7.82 -43.67
CA ARG A 345 -26.19 8.21 -45.04
C ARG A 345 -27.62 8.73 -45.03
N GLY A 346 -27.84 9.90 -45.63
CA GLY A 346 -29.16 10.46 -45.88
C GLY A 346 -29.07 11.80 -46.63
N GLU A 347 -29.00 11.70 -47.95
CA GLU A 347 -29.59 12.64 -48.93
C GLU A 347 -29.55 14.14 -48.63
N GLY A 348 -28.59 14.86 -49.25
CA GLY A 348 -28.71 16.29 -49.47
C GLY A 348 -29.53 16.57 -50.74
N PRO A 349 -30.58 17.43 -50.69
CA PRO A 349 -31.41 17.70 -51.84
C PRO A 349 -30.71 18.63 -52.84
N ALA A 350 -31.06 18.41 -54.10
CA ALA A 350 -30.66 19.17 -55.27
C ALA A 350 -30.81 20.69 -55.07
N ARG A 351 -29.74 21.44 -55.35
CA ARG A 351 -29.76 22.89 -55.48
C ARG A 351 -29.84 23.24 -56.97
N THR A 352 -31.05 23.32 -57.50
CA THR A 352 -31.39 24.07 -58.72
C THR A 352 -31.71 25.54 -58.36
N VAL A 353 -31.76 26.38 -59.41
CA VAL A 353 -32.02 27.84 -59.48
C VAL A 353 -30.72 28.64 -59.62
N ARG A 354 -30.17 28.75 -60.84
CA ARG A 354 -30.46 29.77 -61.89
C ARG A 354 -30.36 31.21 -61.39
N GLY A 355 -29.43 31.96 -61.98
CA GLY A 355 -29.09 33.32 -61.61
C GLY A 355 -30.04 34.40 -62.13
N ARG A 356 -29.67 35.64 -61.83
CA ARG A 356 -29.94 36.82 -62.65
C ARG A 356 -28.97 37.93 -62.28
N GLU A 357 -28.47 38.57 -63.32
CA GLU A 357 -27.54 39.69 -63.39
C GLU A 357 -28.16 41.04 -62.95
N ASP A 358 -27.26 42.03 -62.94
CA ASP A 358 -27.43 43.49 -63.01
C ASP A 358 -27.52 44.23 -61.67
N ALA A 359 -26.94 45.42 -61.46
CA ALA A 359 -25.89 46.24 -62.08
C ALA A 359 -25.81 47.53 -61.23
N ALA A 360 -24.64 48.20 -61.19
CA ALA A 360 -24.37 49.65 -60.99
C ALA A 360 -23.03 49.82 -60.25
N GLU A 361 -21.94 50.20 -60.91
CA GLU A 361 -21.48 51.59 -61.16
C GLU A 361 -21.26 52.39 -59.86
N GLY A 362 -20.15 53.07 -59.57
CA GLY A 362 -18.88 53.43 -60.22
C GLY A 362 -17.95 53.98 -59.10
N GLY A 363 -16.70 54.43 -59.26
CA GLY A 363 -15.84 54.73 -60.39
C GLY A 363 -14.98 55.95 -60.04
N VAL A 364 -13.68 55.74 -59.74
CA VAL A 364 -12.49 56.52 -60.20
C VAL A 364 -12.28 57.93 -59.59
N PRO A 365 -11.06 58.54 -59.56
CA PRO A 365 -9.74 58.11 -60.06
C PRO A 365 -8.67 57.73 -59.04
#